data_AF-A0A6C0LIW6-F1
#
_entry.id   AF-A0A6C0LIW6-F1
#
_cell.length_a   1.000
_cell.length_b   1.000
_cell.length_c   1.000
_cell.angle_alpha   90.00
_cell.angle_beta   90.00
_cell.angle_gamma   90.00
#
_symmetry.space_group_name_H-M   'P 1'
#
loop_
_entity.id
_entity.type
_entity.pdbx_description
1 polymer ?
#
loop_
_entity_poly.entity_id
_entity_poly.type
_entity_poly.pdbx_seq_one_letter_code
_entity_poly.pdbx_strand_id
1 'polypeptide(L)'
;MTSTRITSEAIATTVNKGFLQVAETFISNGWSIKTNTANTISFECNEDPRLVYDEFKVSVELDKINVLIPMPNSNVAYCTWFKDYFSASEYMSNRLEDYINATTLTDLPTEKENMED
;
A
#
# COMPACT_ATOMS: atom_id res chain seq x y z
N MET A 1 -19.71 -12.89 2.60
CA MET A 1 -19.95 -12.75 1.14
C MET A 1 -19.24 -11.50 0.55
N THR A 2 -18.19 -10.98 1.20
CA THR A 2 -17.49 -9.75 0.79
C THR A 2 -16.34 -10.03 -0.18
N SER A 3 -15.68 -11.18 -0.04
CA SER A 3 -14.49 -11.57 -0.82
C SER A 3 -14.73 -11.63 -2.34
N THR A 4 -15.87 -12.16 -2.81
CA THR A 4 -16.15 -12.27 -4.25
C THR A 4 -16.36 -10.92 -4.94
N ARG A 5 -16.85 -9.91 -4.20
CA ARG A 5 -17.06 -8.55 -4.73
C ARG A 5 -15.73 -7.81 -4.89
N ILE A 6 -14.85 -7.91 -3.90
CA ILE A 6 -13.51 -7.27 -3.92
C ILE A 6 -12.67 -7.80 -5.09
N THR A 7 -12.63 -9.13 -5.29
CA THR A 7 -11.95 -9.75 -6.44
C THR A 7 -12.53 -9.26 -7.77
N SER A 8 -13.86 -9.12 -7.86
CA SER A 8 -14.50 -8.66 -9.11
C SER A 8 -14.19 -7.20 -9.43
N GLU A 9 -14.11 -6.34 -8.41
CA GLU A 9 -13.75 -4.93 -8.54
C GLU A 9 -12.28 -4.76 -8.95
N ALA A 10 -11.37 -5.48 -8.29
CA ALA A 10 -9.94 -5.48 -8.61
C ALA A 10 -9.68 -5.97 -10.06
N ILE A 11 -10.36 -7.03 -10.48
CA ILE A 11 -10.26 -7.56 -11.86
C ILE A 11 -10.79 -6.56 -12.88
N ALA A 12 -11.91 -5.88 -12.59
CA ALA A 12 -12.53 -4.94 -13.52
C ALA A 12 -11.71 -3.66 -13.69
N THR A 13 -11.02 -3.23 -12.64
CA THR A 13 -10.21 -2.00 -12.68
C THR A 13 -8.80 -2.24 -13.17
N THR A 14 -8.11 -3.29 -12.73
CA THR A 14 -6.66 -3.46 -12.97
C THR A 14 -6.32 -3.67 -14.45
N VAL A 15 -5.56 -2.75 -15.04
CA VAL A 15 -5.19 -2.79 -16.47
C VAL A 15 -4.16 -3.89 -16.76
N ASN A 16 -3.12 -4.00 -15.93
CA ASN A 16 -2.10 -5.04 -16.06
C ASN A 16 -2.36 -6.17 -15.04
N LYS A 17 -2.65 -7.37 -15.54
CA LYS A 17 -2.96 -8.55 -14.70
C LYS A 17 -1.84 -8.94 -13.73
N GLY A 18 -0.59 -8.57 -14.00
CA GLY A 18 0.52 -8.75 -13.06
C GLY A 18 0.36 -7.98 -11.76
N PHE A 19 -0.49 -6.95 -11.72
CA PHE A 19 -0.82 -6.19 -10.51
C PHE A 19 -2.04 -6.72 -9.77
N LEU A 20 -2.69 -7.79 -10.22
CA LEU A 20 -3.98 -8.20 -9.66
C LEU A 20 -3.89 -8.55 -8.17
N GLN A 21 -2.87 -9.32 -7.78
CA GLN A 21 -2.66 -9.74 -6.39
C GLN A 21 -2.49 -8.53 -5.46
N VAL A 22 -1.71 -7.53 -5.89
CA VAL A 22 -1.50 -6.32 -5.08
C VAL A 22 -2.76 -5.44 -5.07
N ALA A 23 -3.48 -5.34 -6.18
CA ALA A 23 -4.75 -4.61 -6.23
C ALA A 23 -5.80 -5.20 -5.28
N GLU A 24 -5.99 -6.52 -5.29
CA GLU A 24 -6.90 -7.20 -4.36
C GLU A 24 -6.52 -6.94 -2.90
N THR A 25 -5.22 -7.02 -2.58
CA THR A 25 -4.72 -6.77 -1.23
C THR A 25 -5.06 -5.35 -0.79
N PHE A 26 -4.73 -4.34 -1.58
CA PHE A 26 -4.94 -2.94 -1.22
C PHE A 26 -6.42 -2.58 -1.10
N ILE A 27 -7.25 -2.98 -2.07
CA ILE A 27 -8.70 -2.74 -2.03
C ILE A 27 -9.32 -3.41 -0.79
N SER A 28 -8.88 -4.63 -0.44
CA SER A 28 -9.37 -5.32 0.76
C SER A 28 -9.02 -4.63 2.08
N ASN A 29 -7.98 -3.78 2.08
CA ASN A 29 -7.53 -2.98 3.22
C ASN A 29 -8.02 -1.52 3.17
N GLY A 30 -9.02 -1.21 2.33
CA GLY A 30 -9.61 0.13 2.25
C GLY A 30 -8.83 1.15 1.42
N TRP A 31 -7.76 0.73 0.74
CA TRP A 31 -7.01 1.60 -0.16
C TRP A 31 -7.68 1.71 -1.53
N SER A 32 -7.58 2.88 -2.14
CA SER A 32 -8.11 3.15 -3.48
C SER A 32 -7.01 3.17 -4.52
N ILE A 33 -7.31 2.71 -5.74
CA ILE A 33 -6.37 2.83 -6.86
C ILE A 33 -6.35 4.28 -7.36
N LYS A 34 -5.18 4.92 -7.27
CA LYS A 34 -4.93 6.29 -7.74
C LYS A 34 -4.48 6.33 -9.19
N THR A 35 -3.49 5.51 -9.53
CA THR A 35 -2.97 5.37 -10.90
C THR A 35 -3.13 3.93 -11.36
N ASN A 36 -3.56 3.75 -12.60
CA ASN A 36 -3.75 2.42 -13.18
C ASN A 36 -3.48 2.42 -14.68
N THR A 37 -2.31 1.93 -15.06
CA THR A 37 -1.83 1.88 -16.43
C THR A 37 -1.21 0.51 -16.72
N ALA A 38 -0.82 0.26 -17.96
CA ALA A 38 -0.12 -0.97 -18.32
C ALA A 38 1.18 -1.20 -17.53
N ASN A 39 1.88 -0.13 -17.15
CA ASN A 39 3.21 -0.23 -16.53
C ASN A 39 3.24 0.29 -15.10
N THR A 40 2.15 0.83 -14.57
CA THR A 40 2.15 1.46 -13.25
C THR A 40 0.81 1.31 -12.59
N ILE A 41 0.83 0.90 -11.32
CA ILE A 41 -0.31 0.98 -10.42
C ILE A 41 0.13 1.71 -9.15
N SER A 42 -0.72 2.59 -8.63
CA SER A 42 -0.49 3.20 -7.32
C SER A 42 -1.76 3.33 -6.51
N PHE A 43 -1.59 3.40 -5.20
CA PHE A 43 -2.65 3.33 -4.21
C PHE A 43 -2.53 4.48 -3.22
N GLU A 44 -3.67 5.01 -2.82
CA GLU A 44 -3.79 6.06 -1.79
C GLU A 44 -4.81 5.66 -0.72
N CYS A 45 -4.60 6.14 0.50
CA CYS A 45 -5.54 5.98 1.60
C CYS A 45 -6.41 7.23 1.69
N ASN A 46 -7.67 7.12 1.26
CA ASN A 46 -8.62 8.22 1.27
C ASN A 46 -9.38 8.36 2.61
N GLU A 47 -9.24 7.40 3.51
CA GLU A 47 -9.95 7.38 4.79
C GLU A 47 -9.26 8.18 5.89
N ASP A 48 -7.93 8.37 5.82
CA ASP A 48 -7.16 9.16 6.78
C ASP A 48 -6.51 10.38 6.10
N PRO A 49 -7.00 11.61 6.39
CA PRO A 49 -6.42 12.84 5.84
C PRO A 49 -4.94 13.06 6.19
N ARG A 50 -4.43 12.42 7.26
CA ARG A 50 -3.00 12.48 7.62
C ARG A 50 -2.13 11.77 6.60
N LEU A 51 -2.69 10.78 5.89
CA LEU A 51 -1.99 9.89 4.96
C LEU A 51 -2.23 10.26 3.49
N VAL A 52 -2.84 11.41 3.20
CA VAL A 52 -3.21 11.84 1.84
C VAL A 52 -2.02 11.97 0.88
N TYR A 53 -0.81 12.10 1.41
CA TYR A 53 0.43 12.15 0.63
C TYR A 53 1.14 10.80 0.53
N ASP A 54 0.69 9.79 1.28
CA ASP A 54 1.28 8.46 1.26
C ASP A 54 0.78 7.68 0.06
N GLU A 55 1.72 7.22 -0.75
CA GLU A 55 1.44 6.52 -1.99
C GLU A 55 2.28 5.24 -2.06
N PHE A 56 1.61 4.10 -2.12
CA PHE A 56 2.25 2.85 -2.52
C PHE A 56 2.20 2.74 -4.04
N LYS A 57 3.33 2.39 -4.67
CA LYS A 57 3.40 2.37 -6.13
C LYS A 57 4.23 1.20 -6.64
N VAL A 58 3.73 0.53 -7.67
CA VAL A 58 4.48 -0.44 -8.48
C VAL A 58 4.66 0.14 -9.87
N SER A 59 5.87 0.06 -10.42
CA SER A 59 6.19 0.53 -11.77
C SER A 59 7.11 -0.45 -12.49
N VAL A 60 6.67 -0.90 -13.65
CA VAL A 60 7.36 -1.88 -14.49
C VAL A 60 8.23 -1.13 -15.49
N GLU A 61 9.51 -1.44 -15.48
CA GLU A 61 10.48 -1.09 -16.50
C GLU A 61 10.84 -2.34 -17.32
N LEU A 62 11.73 -2.21 -18.32
CA LEU A 62 12.05 -3.28 -19.27
C LEU A 62 12.59 -4.56 -18.62
N ASP A 63 13.34 -4.43 -17.52
CA ASP A 63 14.07 -5.53 -16.88
C ASP A 63 13.76 -5.72 -15.39
N LYS A 64 12.90 -4.86 -14.83
CA LYS A 64 12.62 -4.82 -13.39
C LYS A 64 11.26 -4.23 -13.08
N ILE A 65 10.77 -4.57 -11.89
CA ILE A 65 9.55 -4.06 -11.31
C ILE A 65 9.93 -3.27 -10.08
N ASN A 66 9.82 -1.95 -10.15
CA ASN A 66 10.08 -1.06 -9.02
C ASN A 66 8.88 -1.05 -8.09
N VAL A 67 9.16 -1.06 -6.80
CA VAL A 67 8.17 -0.94 -5.72
C VAL A 67 8.59 0.21 -4.83
N LEU A 68 7.67 1.14 -4.61
CA LEU A 68 7.81 2.30 -3.75
C LEU A 68 6.86 2.17 -2.57
N ILE A 69 7.42 2.31 -1.37
CA ILE A 69 6.74 2.15 -0.07
C ILE A 69 6.91 3.44 0.72
N PRO A 70 5.82 4.12 1.13
CA PRO A 70 5.92 5.29 1.99
C PRO A 70 6.43 4.91 3.38
N MET A 71 7.20 5.80 4.01
CA MET A 71 7.55 5.64 5.42
C MET A 71 6.54 6.41 6.28
N PRO A 72 5.94 5.78 7.31
CA PRO A 72 4.99 6.46 8.19
C PRO A 72 5.58 7.75 8.77
N ASN A 73 4.80 8.83 8.76
CA ASN A 73 5.17 10.14 9.33
C ASN A 73 6.45 10.75 8.73
N SER A 74 6.78 10.44 7.48
CA SER A 74 8.02 10.87 6.84
C SER A 74 7.83 11.33 5.41
N ASN A 75 8.59 12.34 4.98
CA ASN A 75 8.58 12.85 3.61
C ASN A 75 9.41 11.99 2.63
N VAL A 76 9.91 10.84 3.08
CA VAL A 76 10.73 9.94 2.27
C VAL A 76 10.03 8.60 2.07
N ALA A 77 10.30 7.98 0.94
CA ALA A 77 9.81 6.65 0.60
C ALA A 77 10.99 5.71 0.34
N TYR A 78 10.81 4.43 0.67
CA TYR A 78 11.73 3.38 0.28
C TYR A 78 11.42 2.91 -1.13
N CYS A 79 12.46 2.69 -1.93
CA CYS A 79 12.33 2.14 -3.28
C CYS A 79 13.22 0.91 -3.44
N THR A 80 12.66 -0.16 -3.98
CA THR A 80 13.37 -1.39 -4.33
C THR A 80 12.85 -1.93 -5.65
N TRP A 81 13.48 -2.98 -6.17
CA TRP A 81 13.07 -3.61 -7.42
C TRP A 81 13.12 -5.13 -7.35
N PHE A 82 12.31 -5.76 -8.21
CA PHE A 82 12.19 -7.20 -8.36
C PHE A 82 12.23 -7.60 -9.83
N LYS A 83 12.47 -8.88 -10.11
CA LYS A 83 12.48 -9.42 -11.47
C LYS A 83 11.12 -9.90 -11.96
N ASP A 84 10.19 -10.11 -11.03
CA ASP A 84 8.90 -10.73 -11.30
C ASP A 84 7.79 -10.10 -10.44
N TYR A 85 6.56 -10.20 -10.94
CA TYR A 85 5.38 -9.59 -10.33
C TYR A 85 5.03 -10.22 -8.98
N PHE A 86 5.32 -11.51 -8.81
CA PHE A 86 4.95 -12.25 -7.61
C PHE A 86 5.77 -11.77 -6.42
N SER A 87 7.10 -11.74 -6.54
CA SER A 87 8.00 -11.22 -5.52
C SER A 87 7.69 -9.76 -5.18
N ALA A 88 7.40 -8.93 -6.18
CA ALA A 88 7.02 -7.53 -5.98
C ALA A 88 5.70 -7.41 -5.19
N SER A 89 4.71 -8.24 -5.52
CA SER A 89 3.40 -8.24 -4.87
C SER A 89 3.50 -8.73 -3.43
N GLU A 90 4.18 -9.85 -3.17
CA GLU A 90 4.40 -10.35 -1.81
C GLU A 90 5.11 -9.32 -0.93
N TYR A 91 6.18 -8.71 -1.45
CA TYR A 91 6.89 -7.66 -0.72
C TYR A 91 5.98 -6.49 -0.39
N MET A 92 5.17 -6.03 -1.35
CA MET A 92 4.29 -4.89 -1.15
C MET A 92 3.15 -5.20 -0.18
N SER A 93 2.58 -6.41 -0.21
CA SER A 93 1.56 -6.85 0.75
C SER A 93 2.11 -6.90 2.18
N ASN A 94 3.31 -7.46 2.38
CA ASN A 94 3.95 -7.50 3.70
C ASN A 94 4.24 -6.08 4.23
N ARG A 95 4.70 -5.18 3.36
CA ARG A 95 4.98 -3.79 3.73
C ARG A 95 3.71 -2.99 4.04
N LEU A 96 2.59 -3.30 3.40
CA LEU A 96 1.30 -2.70 3.75
C LEU A 96 0.87 -3.09 5.17
N GLU A 97 1.02 -4.37 5.54
CA GLU A 97 0.72 -4.83 6.90
C GLU A 97 1.59 -4.11 7.94
N ASP A 98 2.92 -4.06 7.71
CA ASP A 98 3.85 -3.33 8.57
C ASP A 98 3.45 -1.84 8.70
N TYR A 99 3.04 -1.24 7.58
CA TYR A 99 2.63 0.16 7.53
C TYR A 99 1.39 0.43 8.40
N ILE A 100 0.35 -0.40 8.25
CA ILE A 100 -0.89 -0.30 9.03
C ILE A 100 -0.60 -0.50 10.53
N ASN A 101 0.26 -1.47 10.87
CA ASN A 101 0.66 -1.70 12.26
C ASN A 101 1.42 -0.49 12.84
N ALA A 102 2.32 0.12 12.07
CA ALA A 102 3.07 1.27 12.53
C ALA A 102 2.20 2.52 12.72
N THR A 103 1.23 2.77 11.84
CA THR A 103 0.33 3.94 11.94
C THR A 103 -0.71 3.79 13.04
N THR A 104 -1.17 2.57 13.34
CA THR A 104 -2.10 2.30 14.44
C THR A 104 -1.42 2.32 15.83
N LEU A 105 -0.17 1.90 15.94
CA LEU A 105 0.59 1.96 17.21
C LEU A 105 0.97 3.38 17.62
N THR A 106 1.04 4.34 16.69
CA THR A 106 1.25 5.76 17.02
C THR A 106 0.06 6.42 17.72
N ASP A 107 -1.10 5.78 17.80
CA ASP A 107 -2.27 6.26 18.55
C ASP A 107 -2.28 5.80 20.03
N LEU A 108 -1.20 5.18 20.54
CA LEU A 108 -1.08 4.87 21.97
C LEU A 108 -0.92 6.14 22.82
N PRO A 109 -1.58 6.23 23.99
CA PRO A 109 -1.54 7.43 24.82
C PRO A 109 -0.11 7.68 25.30
N THR A 110 0.41 8.87 25.01
CA THR A 110 1.58 9.44 25.69
C THR A 110 1.45 9.16 27.19
N GLU A 111 2.43 8.45 27.76
CA GLU A 111 2.60 8.30 29.20
C GLU A 111 2.58 9.70 29.83
N LYS A 112 1.42 10.14 30.32
CA LYS A 112 1.34 11.09 31.41
C LYS A 112 1.55 10.29 32.70
N GLU A 113 2.76 9.78 32.89
CA GLU A 113 3.18 9.32 34.21
C GLU A 113 3.61 10.53 35.04
N ASN A 114 2.71 10.91 35.96
CA ASN A 114 3.00 11.25 37.35
C ASN A 114 4.25 12.10 37.64
N MET A 115 4.04 13.41 37.75
CA MET A 115 4.62 14.15 38.87
C MET A 115 3.46 14.71 39.69
N GLU A 116 3.01 13.91 40.67
CA GLU A 116 2.25 14.40 41.81
C GLU A 116 3.21 15.25 42.67
N ASP A 117 2.83 16.50 42.94
CA ASP A 117 3.38 17.36 44.00
C ASP A 117 2.77 17.00 45.37
#